data_AF-A0A1E1WPW3-F1
#
_entry.id   AF-A0A1E1WPW3-F1
#
_cell.length_a   1.000
_cell.length_b   1.000
_cell.length_c   1.000
_cell.angle_alpha   90.00
_cell.angle_beta   90.00
_cell.angle_gamma   90.00
#
_symmetry.space_group_name_H-M   'P 1'
#
loop_
_entity.id
_entity.type
_entity.pdbx_description
1 polymer ?
#
loop_
_entity_poly.entity_id
_entity_poly.type
_entity_poly.pdbx_seq_one_letter_code
_entity_poly.pdbx_strand_id
1 'polypeptide(L)'
;KKKAQEELQQMLKEEKRRIKQENKESYKKLIVSSRPIPDIEQLLQEEYEDEDVNVKIVELSADTLQKKDLVIGENRPRVTEDKPVVKKKKNNNVKEVIPGMGSDVESENEASEVDEDTDKDKLKTKKEIKRMLKHQATKKIQKSKVFQMKNKLERIKNKKKSQQKKGHMKAKSDPRKEKSKKKINVNNKHHGRRKH
;
A
#
# COMPACT_ATOMS: atom_id res chain seq x y z
N LYS A 1 -21.73 16.33 51.38
CA LYS A 1 -21.53 17.24 50.22
C LYS A 1 -20.05 17.56 49.96
N LYS A 2 -19.25 17.97 50.97
CA LYS A 2 -17.81 18.28 50.78
C LYS A 2 -16.96 17.08 50.33
N LYS A 3 -17.13 15.89 50.94
CA LYS A 3 -16.40 14.65 50.55
C LYS A 3 -16.61 14.26 49.08
N ALA A 4 -17.85 14.26 48.60
CA ALA A 4 -18.17 13.97 47.21
C ALA A 4 -17.55 14.97 46.20
N GLN A 5 -17.40 16.25 46.60
CA GLN A 5 -16.72 17.24 45.75
C GLN A 5 -15.21 17.01 45.69
N GLU A 6 -14.62 16.56 46.80
CA GLU A 6 -13.19 16.22 46.89
C GLU A 6 -12.85 14.97 46.06
N GLU A 7 -13.65 13.92 46.18
CA GLU A 7 -13.54 12.69 45.36
C GLU A 7 -13.66 13.01 43.87
N LEU A 8 -14.64 13.84 43.47
CA LEU A 8 -14.79 14.28 42.09
C LEU A 8 -13.54 15.04 41.59
N GLN A 9 -12.95 15.89 42.43
CA GLN A 9 -11.73 16.61 42.06
C GLN A 9 -10.51 15.69 41.95
N GLN A 10 -10.42 14.65 42.78
CA GLN A 10 -9.36 13.64 42.67
C GLN A 10 -9.49 12.86 41.37
N MET A 11 -10.69 12.36 41.03
CA MET A 11 -10.93 11.67 39.76
C MET A 11 -10.62 12.56 38.54
N LEU A 12 -11.01 13.85 38.56
CA LEU A 12 -10.68 14.78 37.47
C LEU A 12 -9.18 15.04 37.33
N LYS A 13 -8.41 14.99 38.42
CA LYS A 13 -6.95 15.15 38.37
C LYS A 13 -6.28 13.91 37.78
N GLU A 14 -6.73 12.72 38.17
CA GLU A 14 -6.24 11.44 37.63
C GLU A 14 -6.55 11.31 36.15
N GLU A 15 -7.78 11.62 35.74
CA GLU A 15 -8.19 11.53 34.34
C GLU A 15 -7.41 12.53 33.46
N LYS A 16 -7.14 13.74 33.97
CA LYS A 16 -6.26 14.71 33.30
C LYS A 16 -4.82 14.20 33.18
N ARG A 17 -4.31 13.47 34.18
CA ARG A 17 -2.96 12.89 34.15
C ARG A 17 -2.89 11.77 33.10
N ARG A 18 -3.91 10.91 33.06
CA ARG A 18 -4.06 9.84 32.07
C ARG A 18 -4.10 10.38 30.64
N ILE A 19 -4.98 11.35 30.37
CA ILE A 19 -5.10 11.99 29.04
C ILE A 19 -3.76 12.63 28.61
N LYS A 20 -3.03 13.26 29.54
CA LYS A 20 -1.71 13.84 29.22
C LYS A 20 -0.68 12.77 28.87
N GLN A 21 -0.68 11.62 29.56
CA GLN A 21 0.22 10.52 29.25
C GLN A 21 -0.11 9.89 27.90
N GLU A 22 -1.39 9.59 27.66
CA GLU A 22 -1.88 9.06 26.38
C GLU A 22 -1.54 10.00 25.21
N ASN A 23 -1.70 11.32 25.38
CA ASN A 23 -1.34 12.29 24.36
C ASN A 23 0.17 12.37 24.09
N LYS A 24 1.02 12.17 25.12
CA LYS A 24 2.47 12.10 24.92
C LYS A 24 2.85 10.84 24.15
N GLU A 25 2.22 9.71 24.46
CA GLU A 25 2.47 8.45 23.76
C GLU A 25 1.94 8.47 22.33
N SER A 26 0.74 9.03 22.10
CA SER A 26 0.19 9.20 20.76
C SER A 26 1.06 10.12 19.92
N TYR A 27 1.57 11.21 20.49
CA TYR A 27 2.53 12.10 19.83
C TYR A 27 3.86 11.37 19.50
N LYS A 28 4.41 10.61 20.45
CA LYS A 28 5.61 9.77 20.20
C LYS A 28 5.38 8.78 19.05
N LYS A 29 4.23 8.11 19.00
CA LYS A 29 3.84 7.19 17.93
C LYS A 29 3.69 7.91 16.58
N LEU A 30 3.15 9.13 16.58
CA LEU A 30 3.01 9.94 15.36
C LEU A 30 4.37 10.38 14.79
N ILE A 31 5.31 10.73 15.68
CA ILE A 31 6.69 11.16 15.32
C ILE A 31 7.50 10.02 14.70
N VAL A 32 7.15 8.75 14.90
CA VAL A 32 7.89 7.61 14.31
C VAL A 32 7.98 7.73 12.78
N SER A 33 7.01 8.39 12.14
CA SER A 33 7.05 8.70 10.70
C SER A 33 8.17 9.66 10.25
N SER A 34 8.82 10.36 11.18
CA SER A 34 9.92 11.30 10.92
C SER A 34 11.31 10.72 11.17
N ARG A 35 11.40 9.47 11.66
CA ARG A 35 12.69 8.78 11.75
C ARG A 35 13.21 8.57 10.32
N PRO A 36 14.51 8.78 10.06
CA PRO A 36 15.08 8.48 8.75
C PRO A 36 14.80 7.02 8.43
N ILE A 37 14.25 6.78 7.24
CA ILE A 37 14.02 5.42 6.75
C ILE A 37 15.41 4.83 6.51
N PRO A 38 15.72 3.65 7.06
CA PRO A 38 17.00 3.01 6.78
C PRO A 38 17.15 2.82 5.28
N ASP A 39 18.36 3.09 4.79
CA ASP A 39 18.67 2.94 3.37
C ASP A 39 18.52 1.47 2.96
N ILE A 40 18.06 1.25 1.72
CA ILE A 40 17.76 -0.09 1.19
C ILE A 40 19.01 -0.99 1.22
N GLU A 41 20.20 -0.40 1.09
CA GLU A 41 21.49 -1.08 1.18
C GLU A 41 21.74 -1.71 2.56
N GLN A 42 21.28 -1.08 3.65
CA GLN A 42 21.45 -1.61 5.01
C GLN A 42 20.55 -2.82 5.26
N LEU A 43 19.33 -2.81 4.71
CA LEU A 43 18.39 -3.94 4.78
C LEU A 43 18.83 -5.12 3.92
N LEU A 44 19.52 -4.87 2.80
CA LEU A 44 20.06 -5.94 1.94
C LEU A 44 21.34 -6.57 2.51
N GLN A 45 22.03 -5.88 3.42
CA GLN A 45 23.21 -6.38 4.11
C GLN A 45 22.86 -7.24 5.33
N GLU A 46 21.61 -7.23 5.81
CA GLU A 46 21.17 -8.18 6.82
C GLU A 46 21.25 -9.60 6.23
N GLU A 47 22.24 -10.34 6.73
CA GLU A 47 22.50 -11.72 6.34
C GLU A 47 21.32 -12.57 6.83
N TYR A 48 20.68 -13.28 5.89
CA TYR A 48 19.67 -14.27 6.25
C TYR A 48 20.42 -15.52 6.70
N GLU A 49 20.44 -15.76 8.02
CA GLU A 49 20.90 -17.00 8.63
C GLU A 49 19.73 -18.00 8.60
N ASP A 50 19.75 -18.94 7.65
CA ASP A 50 18.93 -20.16 7.71
C ASP A 50 19.77 -21.28 8.35
N GLU A 51 19.11 -22.29 8.96
CA GLU A 51 19.73 -23.31 9.83
C GLU A 51 20.93 -24.08 9.22
N ASP A 52 21.06 -24.10 7.89
CA ASP A 52 22.15 -24.78 7.17
C ASP A 52 22.94 -23.91 6.16
N VAL A 53 22.48 -22.68 5.83
CA VAL A 53 23.08 -21.86 4.75
C VAL A 53 22.93 -20.35 5.02
N ASN A 54 24.04 -19.62 4.89
CA ASN A 54 24.03 -18.15 4.91
C ASN A 54 23.95 -17.60 3.48
N VAL A 55 22.86 -16.89 3.15
CA VAL A 55 22.68 -16.27 1.83
C VAL A 55 22.89 -14.77 1.92
N LYS A 56 23.82 -14.26 1.10
CA LYS A 56 24.13 -12.82 0.99
C LYS A 56 23.74 -12.28 -0.38
N ILE A 57 22.71 -11.43 -0.44
CA ILE A 57 22.22 -10.84 -1.69
C ILE A 57 22.99 -9.52 -1.94
N VAL A 58 24.04 -9.59 -2.75
CA VAL A 58 24.84 -8.42 -3.16
C VAL A 58 24.69 -8.22 -4.67
N GLU A 59 24.41 -6.98 -5.08
CA GLU A 59 24.48 -6.60 -6.49
C GLU A 59 25.94 -6.57 -6.94
N LEU A 60 26.32 -7.47 -7.86
CA LEU A 60 27.65 -7.51 -8.45
C LEU A 60 27.59 -7.00 -9.90
N SER A 61 28.46 -6.06 -10.22
CA SER A 61 28.73 -5.61 -11.59
C SER A 61 29.51 -6.67 -12.38
N ALA A 62 29.43 -6.62 -13.71
CA ALA A 62 30.19 -7.53 -14.60
C ALA A 62 31.70 -7.49 -14.31
N ASP A 63 32.25 -6.30 -14.05
CA ASP A 63 33.67 -6.12 -13.73
C ASP A 63 34.06 -6.80 -12.40
N THR A 64 33.18 -6.75 -11.39
CA THR A 64 33.42 -7.42 -10.10
C THR A 64 33.31 -8.94 -10.20
N LEU A 65 32.43 -9.45 -11.07
CA LEU A 65 32.27 -10.87 -11.31
C LEU A 65 33.51 -11.47 -11.99
N GLN A 66 34.05 -10.76 -12.99
CA GLN A 66 35.28 -11.16 -13.69
C GLN A 66 36.51 -11.10 -12.78
N LYS A 67 36.66 -10.04 -11.98
CA LYS A 67 37.80 -9.88 -11.07
C LYS A 67 37.86 -10.93 -9.97
N LYS A 68 36.72 -11.39 -9.47
CA LYS A 68 36.61 -12.41 -8.41
C LYS A 68 36.51 -13.83 -8.95
N ASP A 69 36.63 -14.02 -10.27
CA ASP A 69 36.50 -15.31 -10.94
C ASP A 69 35.20 -16.07 -10.57
N LEU A 70 34.13 -15.31 -10.33
CA LEU A 70 32.81 -15.83 -9.97
C LEU A 70 31.99 -16.23 -11.20
N VAL A 71 32.50 -15.96 -12.40
CA VAL A 71 31.84 -16.26 -13.67
C VAL A 71 32.13 -17.70 -14.06
N ILE A 72 31.17 -18.60 -13.83
CA ILE A 72 31.28 -20.00 -14.25
C ILE A 72 30.81 -20.13 -15.70
N GLY A 73 31.76 -20.34 -16.61
CA GLY A 73 31.52 -20.68 -18.01
C GLY A 73 31.18 -19.50 -18.92
N GLU A 74 31.33 -19.71 -20.22
CA GLU A 74 30.93 -18.73 -21.23
C GLU A 74 29.41 -18.62 -21.27
N ASN A 75 28.87 -17.42 -21.03
CA ASN A 75 27.43 -17.15 -21.21
C ASN A 75 27.09 -16.98 -22.69
N ARG A 76 27.40 -18.02 -23.48
CA ARG A 76 27.10 -18.10 -24.91
C ARG A 76 26.54 -19.48 -25.21
N PRO A 77 25.53 -19.57 -26.10
CA PRO A 77 25.06 -20.85 -26.56
C PRO A 77 26.22 -21.57 -27.26
N ARG A 78 26.56 -22.78 -26.82
CA ARG A 78 27.48 -23.65 -27.55
C ARG A 78 26.83 -24.01 -28.88
N VAL A 79 27.24 -23.35 -29.96
CA VAL A 79 26.88 -23.77 -31.31
C VAL A 79 27.75 -24.98 -31.63
N THR A 80 27.21 -26.18 -31.44
CA THR A 80 27.80 -27.38 -32.03
C THR A 80 27.63 -27.25 -33.54
N GLU A 81 28.73 -27.18 -34.28
CA GLU A 81 28.70 -27.28 -35.74
C GLU A 81 28.14 -28.66 -36.12
N ASP A 82 26.88 -28.67 -36.56
CA ASP A 82 26.19 -29.86 -37.04
C ASP A 82 26.88 -30.38 -38.31
N LYS A 83 27.53 -31.55 -38.20
CA LYS A 83 27.82 -32.39 -39.36
C LYS A 83 26.48 -32.85 -39.96
N PRO A 84 26.27 -32.79 -41.29
CA PRO A 84 25.01 -33.17 -41.88
C PRO A 84 24.88 -34.70 -41.91
N VAL A 85 24.15 -35.27 -40.94
CA VAL A 85 23.76 -36.68 -40.99
C VAL A 85 22.27 -36.79 -41.33
N VAL A 86 22.05 -37.50 -42.42
CA VAL A 86 20.78 -37.78 -43.09
C VAL A 86 19.71 -38.32 -42.12
N LYS A 87 18.51 -37.79 -42.29
CA LYS A 87 17.24 -38.13 -41.62
C LYS A 87 17.05 -39.66 -41.42
N LYS A 88 16.78 -40.07 -40.18
CA LYS A 88 15.84 -41.16 -39.87
C LYS A 88 14.92 -40.75 -38.72
N LYS A 89 13.64 -40.54 -39.05
CA LYS A 89 12.56 -40.47 -38.07
C LYS A 89 12.55 -41.77 -37.24
N LYS A 90 12.73 -41.65 -35.93
CA LYS A 90 12.25 -42.65 -34.97
C LYS A 90 11.55 -41.90 -33.84
N ASN A 91 10.23 -41.94 -33.86
CA ASN A 91 9.41 -41.67 -32.69
C ASN A 91 9.78 -42.71 -31.65
N ASN A 92 10.32 -42.29 -30.51
CA ASN A 92 10.25 -43.04 -29.26
C ASN A 92 10.13 -42.02 -28.14
N ASN A 93 8.90 -41.92 -27.64
CA ASN A 93 8.50 -41.10 -26.52
C ASN A 93 8.99 -41.81 -25.24
N VAL A 94 10.25 -41.60 -24.88
CA VAL A 94 10.79 -42.06 -23.59
C VAL A 94 10.74 -40.87 -22.65
N LYS A 95 9.69 -40.83 -21.82
CA LYS A 95 9.63 -39.96 -20.65
C LYS A 95 10.52 -40.56 -19.57
N GLU A 96 11.82 -40.32 -19.64
CA GLU A 96 12.68 -40.48 -18.47
C GLU A 96 12.38 -39.30 -17.53
N VAL A 97 11.64 -39.58 -16.46
CA VAL A 97 11.37 -38.62 -15.39
C VAL A 97 12.66 -38.48 -14.58
N ILE A 98 13.34 -37.34 -14.74
CA ILE A 98 14.46 -36.96 -13.88
C ILE A 98 13.86 -36.63 -12.50
N PRO A 99 14.26 -37.34 -11.41
CA PRO A 99 13.79 -37.04 -10.07
C PRO A 99 14.09 -35.58 -9.72
N GLY A 100 13.06 -34.80 -9.37
CA GLY A 100 13.17 -33.37 -9.06
C GLY A 100 12.75 -32.41 -10.19
N MET A 101 12.44 -32.91 -11.39
CA MET A 101 11.96 -32.09 -12.52
C MET A 101 10.63 -32.62 -13.08
N GLY A 102 9.75 -33.06 -12.18
CA GLY A 102 8.37 -33.39 -12.51
C GLY A 102 7.62 -32.13 -12.88
N SER A 103 7.17 -32.02 -14.13
CA SER A 103 6.10 -31.08 -14.47
C SER A 103 4.80 -31.66 -13.93
N ASP A 104 4.41 -31.24 -12.73
CA ASP A 104 3.06 -31.44 -12.25
C ASP A 104 2.13 -30.63 -13.16
N VAL A 105 1.58 -31.31 -14.16
CA VAL A 105 0.42 -30.79 -14.89
C VAL A 105 -0.79 -31.19 -14.05
N GLU A 106 -0.91 -30.53 -12.90
CA GLU A 106 -2.17 -30.49 -12.18
C GLU A 106 -3.14 -29.65 -13.02
N SER A 107 -3.97 -30.37 -13.77
CA SER A 107 -5.17 -29.83 -14.38
C SER A 107 -6.17 -29.48 -13.26
N GLU A 108 -5.97 -28.34 -12.61
CA GLU A 108 -7.00 -27.73 -11.79
C GLU A 108 -8.03 -27.09 -12.71
N ASN A 109 -9.09 -27.85 -12.97
CA ASN A 109 -10.37 -27.32 -13.41
C ASN A 109 -10.95 -26.43 -12.29
N GLU A 110 -10.48 -25.18 -12.18
CA GLU A 110 -11.22 -24.15 -11.48
C GLU A 110 -12.29 -23.59 -12.41
N ALA A 111 -13.51 -24.09 -12.19
CA ALA A 111 -14.74 -23.48 -12.66
C ALA A 111 -14.81 -22.03 -12.16
N SER A 112 -14.41 -21.10 -13.02
CA SER A 112 -14.73 -19.68 -12.84
C SER A 112 -16.01 -19.39 -13.62
N GLU A 113 -16.99 -18.91 -12.87
CA GLU A 113 -18.33 -18.52 -13.30
C GLU A 113 -18.29 -17.77 -14.64
N VAL A 114 -19.02 -18.33 -15.58
CA VAL A 114 -19.30 -17.75 -16.89
C VAL A 114 -20.22 -16.57 -16.66
N ASP A 115 -19.64 -15.38 -16.49
CA ASP A 115 -20.36 -14.15 -16.80
C ASP A 115 -20.40 -14.01 -18.32
N GLU A 116 -21.62 -13.99 -18.82
CA GLU A 116 -22.04 -13.81 -20.20
C GLU A 116 -21.31 -12.66 -20.89
N ASP A 117 -20.65 -12.97 -22.01
CA ASP A 117 -20.57 -12.07 -23.16
C ASP A 117 -20.32 -12.92 -24.41
N THR A 118 -21.43 -13.36 -24.97
CA THR A 118 -21.60 -13.88 -26.33
C THR A 118 -20.94 -12.95 -27.35
N ASP A 119 -19.84 -13.38 -27.98
CA ASP A 119 -19.38 -12.97 -29.32
C ASP A 119 -17.95 -13.50 -29.55
N LYS A 120 -17.77 -14.83 -29.55
CA LYS A 120 -16.46 -15.44 -29.85
C LYS A 120 -16.17 -15.56 -31.35
N ASP A 121 -17.17 -15.44 -32.22
CA ASP A 121 -17.01 -15.81 -33.65
C ASP A 121 -17.37 -14.72 -34.67
N LYS A 122 -17.37 -13.43 -34.29
CA LYS A 122 -17.41 -12.32 -35.27
C LYS A 122 -16.00 -11.80 -35.51
N LEU A 123 -15.60 -11.70 -36.78
CA LEU A 123 -14.32 -11.13 -37.21
C LEU A 123 -14.10 -9.76 -36.56
N LYS A 124 -13.29 -9.72 -35.49
CA LYS A 124 -13.09 -8.52 -34.69
C LYS A 124 -12.40 -7.46 -35.55
N THR A 125 -13.02 -6.30 -35.66
CA THR A 125 -12.41 -5.18 -36.35
C THR A 125 -11.10 -4.79 -35.65
N LYS A 126 -10.12 -4.23 -36.38
CA LYS A 126 -8.83 -3.80 -35.80
C LYS A 126 -9.00 -2.89 -34.56
N LYS A 127 -10.09 -2.12 -34.49
CA LYS A 127 -10.43 -1.26 -33.36
C LYS A 127 -10.87 -2.06 -32.12
N GLU A 128 -11.67 -3.10 -32.31
CA GLU A 128 -12.11 -3.99 -31.22
C GLU A 128 -10.96 -4.80 -30.65
N ILE A 129 -10.05 -5.30 -31.50
CA ILE A 129 -8.84 -6.00 -31.04
C ILE A 129 -7.99 -5.07 -30.15
N LYS A 130 -7.76 -3.82 -30.58
CA LYS A 130 -7.06 -2.81 -29.76
C LYS A 130 -7.79 -2.54 -28.44
N ARG A 131 -9.12 -2.45 -28.45
CA ARG A 131 -9.93 -2.23 -27.25
C ARG A 131 -9.84 -3.41 -26.29
N MET A 132 -9.90 -4.64 -26.79
CA MET A 132 -9.75 -5.86 -25.98
C MET A 132 -8.35 -5.97 -25.37
N LEU A 133 -7.30 -5.71 -26.15
CA LEU A 133 -5.92 -5.72 -25.67
C LEU A 133 -5.72 -4.67 -24.57
N LYS A 134 -6.20 -3.44 -24.81
CA LYS A 134 -6.19 -2.37 -23.80
C LYS A 134 -6.95 -2.79 -22.55
N HIS A 135 -8.12 -3.41 -22.71
CA HIS A 135 -8.95 -3.83 -21.59
C HIS A 135 -8.26 -4.91 -20.75
N GLN A 136 -7.69 -5.94 -21.37
CA GLN A 136 -6.92 -6.98 -20.68
C GLN A 136 -5.70 -6.39 -19.95
N ALA A 137 -4.95 -5.51 -20.61
CA ALA A 137 -3.81 -4.83 -19.98
C ALA A 137 -4.25 -4.00 -18.77
N THR A 138 -5.33 -3.22 -18.90
CA THR A 138 -5.86 -2.41 -17.79
C THR A 138 -6.43 -3.27 -16.66
N LYS A 139 -7.06 -4.42 -16.94
CA LYS A 139 -7.56 -5.36 -15.92
C LYS A 139 -6.41 -5.90 -15.07
N LYS A 140 -5.29 -6.29 -15.68
CA LYS A 140 -4.08 -6.74 -14.96
C LYS A 140 -3.49 -5.61 -14.10
N ILE A 141 -3.35 -4.41 -14.67
CA ILE A 141 -2.84 -3.23 -13.95
C ILE A 141 -3.77 -2.84 -12.79
N GLN A 142 -5.09 -2.91 -12.98
CA GLN A 142 -6.08 -2.56 -11.97
C GLN A 142 -6.05 -3.49 -10.76
N LYS A 143 -5.76 -4.77 -10.97
CA LYS A 143 -5.60 -5.75 -9.89
C LYS A 143 -4.28 -5.60 -9.12
N SER A 144 -3.28 -4.89 -9.67
CA SER A 144 -1.99 -4.71 -9.00
C SER A 144 -2.10 -3.95 -7.67
N LYS A 145 -1.30 -4.37 -6.68
CA LYS A 145 -1.26 -3.76 -5.34
C LYS A 145 -0.93 -2.27 -5.39
N VAL A 146 0.02 -1.88 -6.24
CA VAL A 146 0.43 -0.48 -6.44
C VAL A 146 -0.73 0.38 -6.95
N PHE A 147 -1.48 -0.11 -7.94
CA PHE A 147 -2.64 0.60 -8.47
C PHE A 147 -3.77 0.71 -7.45
N GLN A 148 -4.05 -0.37 -6.70
CA GLN A 148 -5.03 -0.35 -5.63
C GLN A 148 -4.66 0.64 -4.52
N MET A 149 -3.39 0.69 -4.11
CA MET A 149 -2.89 1.64 -3.11
C MET A 149 -3.03 3.09 -3.60
N LYS A 150 -2.64 3.37 -4.85
CA LYS A 150 -2.83 4.70 -5.47
C LYS A 150 -4.29 5.12 -5.47
N ASN A 151 -5.20 4.23 -5.88
CA ASN A 151 -6.65 4.50 -5.86
C ASN A 151 -7.18 4.75 -4.44
N LYS A 152 -6.71 4.00 -3.43
CA LYS A 152 -7.09 4.24 -2.03
C LYS A 152 -6.64 5.63 -1.56
N LEU A 153 -5.40 6.02 -1.86
CA LEU A 153 -4.87 7.35 -1.52
C LEU A 153 -5.66 8.46 -2.22
N GLU A 154 -6.00 8.29 -3.49
CA GLU A 154 -6.78 9.25 -4.25
C GLU A 154 -8.21 9.41 -3.69
N ARG A 155 -8.88 8.30 -3.35
CA ARG A 155 -10.19 8.34 -2.66
C ARG A 155 -10.12 9.11 -1.34
N ILE A 156 -9.09 8.86 -0.53
CA ILE A 156 -8.90 9.58 0.74
C ILE A 156 -8.68 11.08 0.48
N LYS A 157 -7.84 11.44 -0.50
CA LYS A 157 -7.58 12.83 -0.89
C LYS A 157 -8.86 13.52 -1.36
N ASN A 158 -9.67 12.85 -2.16
CA ASN A 158 -10.94 13.37 -2.67
C ASN A 158 -11.98 13.52 -1.54
N LYS A 159 -12.06 12.57 -0.61
CA LYS A 159 -12.91 12.67 0.59
C LYS A 159 -12.51 13.86 1.46
N LYS A 160 -11.22 14.04 1.73
CA LYS A 160 -10.69 15.20 2.49
C LYS A 160 -11.01 16.53 1.80
N LYS A 161 -10.74 16.64 0.49
CA LYS A 161 -11.07 17.85 -0.30
C LYS A 161 -12.56 18.16 -0.29
N SER A 162 -13.41 17.14 -0.42
CA SER A 162 -14.88 17.30 -0.38
C SER A 162 -15.36 17.78 0.99
N GLN A 163 -14.84 17.21 2.08
CA GLN A 163 -15.17 17.64 3.44
C GLN A 163 -14.73 19.08 3.72
N GLN A 164 -13.53 19.47 3.29
CA GLN A 164 -13.05 20.85 3.41
C GLN A 164 -13.98 21.83 2.66
N LYS A 165 -14.33 21.52 1.39
CA LYS A 165 -15.26 22.35 0.61
C LYS A 165 -16.64 22.47 1.27
N LYS A 166 -17.19 21.38 1.82
CA LYS A 166 -18.46 21.39 2.56
C LYS A 166 -18.38 22.22 3.84
N GLY A 167 -17.26 22.17 4.57
CA GLY A 167 -17.03 22.99 5.76
C GLY A 167 -16.99 24.49 5.42
N HIS A 168 -16.28 24.86 4.35
CA HIS A 168 -16.21 26.26 3.90
C HIS A 168 -17.56 26.80 3.39
N MET A 169 -18.38 25.97 2.74
CA MET A 169 -19.72 26.38 2.28
C MET A 169 -20.71 26.52 3.44
N LYS A 170 -20.71 25.59 4.42
CA LYS A 170 -21.60 25.68 5.60
C LYS A 170 -21.27 26.86 6.51
N ALA A 171 -20.00 27.26 6.61
CA ALA A 171 -19.60 28.43 7.39
C ALA A 171 -20.05 29.76 6.76
N LYS A 172 -20.25 29.81 5.43
CA LYS A 172 -20.73 31.00 4.73
C LYS A 172 -22.25 31.06 4.56
N SER A 173 -22.98 29.98 4.80
CA SER A 173 -24.41 29.88 4.52
C SER A 173 -25.33 30.02 5.75
N ASP A 174 -24.80 30.37 6.93
CA ASP A 174 -25.63 30.51 8.15
C ASP A 174 -25.75 31.97 8.61
N PRO A 175 -26.53 32.82 7.91
CA PRO A 175 -26.75 34.22 8.31
C PRO A 175 -27.66 34.36 9.55
N ARG A 176 -28.07 33.24 10.20
CA ARG A 176 -29.10 33.26 11.24
C ARG A 176 -28.59 33.45 12.67
N LYS A 177 -27.27 33.43 12.92
CA LYS A 177 -26.72 33.48 14.30
C LYS A 177 -26.14 34.82 14.78
N GLU A 178 -26.05 35.84 13.93
CA GLU A 178 -25.48 37.13 14.36
C GLU A 178 -26.48 38.09 15.02
N LYS A 179 -27.80 37.84 14.93
CA LYS A 179 -28.81 38.77 15.45
C LYS A 179 -29.16 38.63 16.94
N SER A 180 -28.69 37.59 17.65
CA SER A 180 -29.13 37.32 19.04
C SER A 180 -28.23 37.85 20.15
N LYS A 181 -27.06 38.44 19.86
CA LYS A 181 -26.09 38.86 20.90
C LYS A 181 -26.08 40.34 21.27
N LYS A 182 -27.00 41.17 20.76
CA LYS A 182 -26.96 42.64 20.96
C LYS A 182 -27.93 43.22 22.02
N LYS A 183 -28.60 42.42 22.85
CA LYS A 183 -29.59 42.95 23.83
C LYS A 183 -29.45 42.40 25.25
N ILE A 184 -28.25 42.31 25.83
CA ILE A 184 -28.09 42.15 27.28
C ILE A 184 -26.81 42.87 27.71
N ASN A 185 -26.83 44.20 27.77
CA ASN A 185 -25.97 45.00 28.65
C ASN A 185 -26.33 46.48 28.50
N VAL A 186 -27.44 46.88 29.12
CA VAL A 186 -27.66 48.27 29.50
C VAL A 186 -28.00 48.26 31.00
N ASN A 187 -26.99 48.64 31.78
CA ASN A 187 -27.07 49.35 33.06
C ASN A 187 -27.70 48.65 34.27
N ASN A 188 -26.93 47.75 34.88
CA ASN A 188 -26.85 47.68 36.35
C ASN A 188 -25.48 48.23 36.78
N LYS A 189 -25.40 49.53 37.03
CA LYS A 189 -24.24 50.18 37.67
C LYS A 189 -24.69 50.96 38.90
N HIS A 190 -24.14 50.52 40.02
CA HIS A 190 -23.96 51.21 41.31
C HIS A 190 -25.17 51.53 42.20
N HIS A 191 -25.48 50.56 43.06
CA HIS A 191 -25.71 50.87 44.48
C HIS A 191 -24.38 50.85 45.25
N GLY A 192 -24.17 51.90 46.06
CA GLY A 192 -23.28 51.86 47.22
C GLY A 192 -21.92 52.56 47.08
N ARG A 193 -21.85 53.84 47.49
CA ARG A 193 -20.71 54.35 48.26
C ARG A 193 -21.11 55.55 49.13
N ARG A 194 -20.91 55.37 50.44
CA ARG A 194 -21.06 56.33 51.57
C ARG A 194 -20.28 57.64 51.36
N LYS A 195 -20.84 58.76 51.86
CA LYS A 195 -20.26 59.72 52.83
C LYS A 195 -20.90 61.12 52.69
N HIS A 196 -21.74 61.54 53.63
CA HIS A 196 -21.45 62.55 54.66
C HIS A 196 -22.63 62.62 55.64
#